data_AF-A0AAX2F708-F1
#
_entry.id   AF-A0AAX2F708-F1
#
_cell.length_a   1.000
_cell.length_b   1.000
_cell.length_c   1.000
_cell.angle_alpha   90.00
_cell.angle_beta   90.00
_cell.angle_gamma   90.00
#
_symmetry.space_group_name_H-M   'P 1'
#
loop_
_entity.id
_entity.type
_entity.pdbx_description
1 polymer ?
#
loop_
_entity_poly.entity_id
_entity_poly.type
_entity_poly.pdbx_seq_one_letter_code
_entity_poly.pdbx_strand_id
1 'polypeptide(L)'
;MENADRKIPGDVLTTSFNDFGKIQLIEDAGKRLRMDFSYGPDQERWYSELSKNGTDVRTTVYAGEYEKITENGVTREFYYLDGDTQLHRSTPRLHGT
;
A
#
# COMPACT_ATOMS: atom_id res chain seq x y z
N MET A 1 -28.95 -11.04 -11.44
CA MET A 1 -28.78 -9.60 -11.19
C MET A 1 -27.66 -9.14 -12.09
N GLU A 2 -27.93 -8.19 -12.99
CA GLU A 2 -27.00 -7.75 -14.04
C GLU A 2 -26.42 -6.38 -13.69
N ASN A 3 -25.11 -6.18 -13.89
CA ASN A 3 -24.42 -4.91 -13.65
C ASN A 3 -24.58 -3.95 -14.84
N ALA A 4 -25.83 -3.71 -15.27
CA ALA A 4 -26.15 -2.95 -16.48
C ALA A 4 -25.64 -1.50 -16.41
N ASP A 5 -25.66 -0.89 -15.22
CA ASP A 5 -25.21 0.47 -14.99
C ASP A 5 -23.68 0.60 -14.80
N ARG A 6 -22.93 -0.51 -14.80
CA ARG A 6 -21.48 -0.57 -14.50
C ARG A 6 -21.07 0.13 -13.20
N LYS A 7 -21.98 0.25 -12.24
CA LYS A 7 -21.70 0.86 -10.92
C LYS A 7 -20.77 0.01 -10.08
N ILE A 8 -20.72 -1.29 -10.35
CA ILE A 8 -19.76 -2.21 -9.77
C ILE A 8 -18.62 -2.37 -10.79
N PRO A 9 -17.36 -2.09 -10.43
CA PRO A 9 -16.22 -2.39 -11.31
C PRO A 9 -16.23 -3.87 -11.70
N GLY A 10 -16.25 -4.14 -13.01
CA GLY A 10 -16.22 -5.51 -13.55
C GLY A 10 -14.82 -5.99 -13.93
N ASP A 11 -13.81 -5.13 -13.78
CA ASP A 11 -12.43 -5.46 -14.11
C ASP A 11 -11.92 -6.57 -13.18
N VAL A 12 -11.21 -7.52 -13.75
CA VAL A 12 -10.65 -8.65 -13.00
C VAL A 12 -9.53 -8.14 -12.10
N LEU A 13 -9.63 -8.44 -10.80
CA LEU A 13 -8.53 -8.34 -9.84
C LEU A 13 -7.93 -9.72 -9.65
N THR A 14 -6.61 -9.83 -9.82
CA THR A 14 -5.86 -11.06 -9.56
C THR A 14 -5.18 -10.94 -8.21
N THR A 15 -5.20 -12.04 -7.44
CA THR A 15 -4.50 -12.11 -6.15
C THR A 15 -3.58 -13.32 -6.13
N SER A 16 -2.44 -13.20 -5.45
CA SER A 16 -1.57 -14.34 -5.15
C SER A 16 -1.18 -14.32 -3.68
N PHE A 17 -0.88 -15.51 -3.16
CA PHE A 17 -0.57 -15.73 -1.75
C PHE A 17 0.82 -16.35 -1.64
N ASN A 18 1.57 -15.96 -0.61
CA ASN A 18 2.87 -16.55 -0.30
C ASN A 18 2.70 -17.93 0.37
N ASP A 19 3.83 -18.57 0.69
CA ASP A 19 3.86 -19.90 1.34
C ASP A 19 3.21 -19.94 2.73
N PHE A 20 3.05 -18.77 3.38
CA PHE A 20 2.34 -18.62 4.65
C PHE A 20 0.82 -18.43 4.46
N GLY A 21 0.33 -18.48 3.22
CA GLY A 21 -1.07 -18.22 2.88
C GLY A 21 -1.48 -16.75 3.03
N LYS A 22 -0.52 -15.81 3.08
CA LYS A 22 -0.78 -14.38 3.19
C LYS A 22 -0.76 -13.72 1.81
N ILE A 23 -1.59 -12.70 1.62
CA ILE A 23 -1.67 -11.96 0.37
C ILE A 23 -0.30 -11.39 0.00
N GLN A 24 0.25 -11.77 -1.15
CA GLN A 24 1.53 -11.27 -1.64
C GLN A 24 1.35 -10.22 -2.73
N LEU A 25 0.30 -10.35 -3.52
CA LEU A 25 0.03 -9.52 -4.68
C LEU A 25 -1.47 -9.28 -4.84
N ILE A 26 -1.85 -8.04 -5.13
CA ILE A 26 -3.13 -7.70 -5.74
C ILE A 26 -2.83 -6.94 -7.03
N GLU A 27 -3.37 -7.39 -8.15
CA GLU A 27 -3.12 -6.80 -9.47
C GLU A 27 -4.44 -6.46 -10.18
N ASP A 28 -4.53 -5.23 -10.69
CA ASP A 28 -5.49 -4.82 -11.71
C ASP A 28 -4.72 -4.62 -13.01
N ALA A 29 -4.61 -5.67 -13.81
CA ALA A 29 -3.85 -5.65 -15.06
C ALA A 29 -4.43 -4.65 -16.08
N GLY A 30 -5.76 -4.47 -16.06
CA GLY A 30 -6.46 -3.51 -16.93
C GLY A 30 -6.06 -2.07 -16.63
N LYS A 31 -5.80 -1.75 -15.36
CA LYS A 31 -5.34 -0.42 -14.91
C LYS A 31 -3.82 -0.32 -14.72
N ARG A 32 -3.09 -1.40 -14.96
CA ARG A 32 -1.64 -1.52 -14.72
C ARG A 32 -1.28 -1.09 -13.29
N LEU A 33 -2.14 -1.46 -12.34
CA LEU A 33 -1.94 -1.23 -10.92
C LEU A 33 -1.54 -2.54 -10.26
N ARG A 34 -0.52 -2.47 -9.42
CA ARG A 34 0.02 -3.63 -8.73
C ARG A 34 0.34 -3.25 -7.30
N MET A 35 -0.16 -4.03 -6.35
CA MET A 35 0.09 -3.87 -4.92
C MET A 35 0.82 -5.10 -4.41
N ASP A 36 2.09 -4.93 -4.05
CA ASP A 36 2.95 -5.99 -3.50
C ASP A 36 3.07 -5.86 -1.99
N PHE A 37 3.16 -6.99 -1.30
CA PHE A 37 3.26 -7.07 0.16
C PHE A 37 4.44 -7.95 0.58
N SER A 38 5.23 -7.46 1.54
CA SER A 38 6.32 -8.21 2.15
C SER A 38 6.11 -8.36 3.64
N TYR A 39 6.44 -9.55 4.15
CA TYR A 39 6.23 -9.94 5.53
C TYR A 39 7.57 -10.24 6.21
N GLY A 40 7.68 -9.89 7.48
CA GLY A 40 8.81 -10.24 8.33
C GLY A 40 8.83 -11.70 8.75
N PRO A 41 9.88 -12.13 9.47
CA PRO A 41 9.95 -13.47 10.08
C PRO A 41 8.87 -13.72 11.14
N ASP A 42 8.36 -12.65 11.77
CA ASP A 42 7.18 -12.64 12.65
C ASP A 42 5.86 -12.85 11.89
N GLN A 43 5.94 -12.94 10.56
CA GLN A 43 4.83 -12.99 9.63
C GLN A 43 3.97 -11.71 9.62
N GLU A 44 4.38 -10.64 10.29
CA GLU A 44 3.69 -9.35 10.19
C GLU A 44 4.08 -8.63 8.90
N ARG A 45 3.18 -7.78 8.39
CA ARG A 45 3.47 -7.02 7.17
C ARG A 45 4.48 -5.94 7.53
N TRP A 46 5.66 -5.97 6.92
CA TRP A 46 6.71 -4.96 7.12
C TRP A 46 6.73 -3.90 6.02
N TYR A 47 6.28 -4.27 4.81
CA TYR A 47 6.32 -3.37 3.66
C TYR A 47 5.18 -3.63 2.69
N SER A 48 4.72 -2.56 2.04
CA SER A 48 3.84 -2.66 0.88
C SER A 48 4.16 -1.59 -0.15
N GLU A 49 3.95 -1.91 -1.42
CA GLU A 49 4.23 -1.02 -2.55
C GLU A 49 3.08 -1.05 -3.55
N LEU A 50 2.56 0.13 -3.86
CA LEU A 50 1.64 0.34 -4.97
C LEU A 50 2.42 0.92 -6.13
N SER A 51 2.45 0.20 -7.25
CA SER A 51 2.99 0.67 -8.51
C SER A 51 1.90 0.89 -9.55
N LYS A 52 2.14 1.87 -10.42
CA LYS A 52 1.32 2.17 -11.60
C LYS A 52 2.23 2.21 -12.81
N ASN A 53 1.88 1.45 -13.85
CA ASN A 53 2.71 1.31 -15.05
C ASN A 53 4.15 0.83 -14.76
N GLY A 54 4.35 0.07 -13.67
CA GLY A 54 5.67 -0.40 -13.24
C GLY A 54 6.53 0.66 -12.54
N THR A 55 5.94 1.80 -12.14
CA THR A 55 6.61 2.81 -11.31
C THR A 55 5.90 2.93 -9.98
N ASP A 56 6.65 2.95 -8.89
CA ASP A 56 6.10 3.06 -7.54
C ASP A 56 5.47 4.42 -7.34
N VAL A 57 4.19 4.42 -6.98
CA VAL A 57 3.42 5.63 -6.69
C VAL A 57 3.21 5.82 -5.19
N ARG A 58 3.23 4.73 -4.44
CA ARG A 58 3.19 4.75 -2.97
C ARG A 58 3.93 3.56 -2.38
N THR A 59 4.73 3.82 -1.35
CA THR A 59 5.35 2.79 -0.51
C THR A 59 4.94 3.00 0.93
N THR A 60 4.79 1.91 1.69
CA THR A 60 4.52 1.96 3.14
C THR A 60 5.47 1.03 3.88
N VAL A 61 6.16 1.55 4.88
CA VAL A 61 6.94 0.77 5.86
C VAL A 61 6.11 0.69 7.14
N TYR A 62 5.99 -0.52 7.69
CA TYR A 62 5.30 -0.82 8.94
C TYR A 62 6.33 -1.32 9.96
N ALA A 63 6.35 -0.74 11.17
CA ALA A 63 7.26 -1.16 12.23
C ALA A 63 6.66 -0.88 13.61
N GLY A 64 6.04 -1.89 14.22
CA GLY A 64 5.34 -1.73 15.51
C GLY A 64 4.30 -0.62 15.44
N GLU A 65 4.36 0.32 16.39
CA GLU A 65 3.45 1.48 16.47
C GLU A 65 3.81 2.62 15.50
N TYR A 66 4.48 2.32 14.39
CA TYR A 66 4.92 3.31 13.40
C TYR A 66 4.60 2.88 11.97
N GLU A 67 4.13 3.84 11.18
CA GLU A 67 3.98 3.72 9.73
C GLU A 67 4.64 4.89 9.01
N LYS A 68 5.36 4.58 7.93
CA LYS A 68 5.91 5.57 7.00
C LYS A 68 5.34 5.37 5.62
N ILE A 69 4.59 6.34 5.12
CA ILE A 69 4.05 6.35 3.77
C ILE A 69 4.83 7.34 2.93
N THR A 70 5.36 6.92 1.79
CA THR A 70 5.91 7.83 0.78
C THR A 70 5.04 7.75 -0.46
N GLU A 71 4.45 8.88 -0.86
CA GLU A 71 3.51 8.95 -1.98
C GLU A 71 3.72 10.27 -2.73
N ASN A 72 3.92 10.21 -4.05
CA ASN A 72 4.16 11.39 -4.89
C ASN A 72 5.26 12.33 -4.36
N GLY A 73 6.32 11.77 -3.77
CA GLY A 73 7.42 12.54 -3.17
C GLY A 73 7.09 13.20 -1.82
N VAL A 74 5.92 12.97 -1.25
CA VAL A 74 5.57 13.40 0.11
C VAL A 74 5.69 12.22 1.05
N THR A 75 6.42 12.40 2.14
CA THR A 75 6.52 11.41 3.21
C THR A 75 5.59 11.81 4.35
N ARG A 76 4.74 10.87 4.77
CA ARG A 76 3.86 10.98 5.94
C ARG A 76 4.25 9.89 6.92
N GLU A 77 4.37 10.25 8.18
CA GLU A 77 4.73 9.34 9.26
C GLU A 77 3.67 9.39 10.33
N PHE A 78 3.22 8.22 10.74
CA PHE A 78 2.23 8.03 11.79
C PHE A 78 2.89 7.30 12.95
N TYR A 79 2.70 7.86 14.14
CA TYR A 79 3.10 7.25 15.39
C TYR A 79 1.83 7.00 16.19
N TYR A 80 1.56 5.74 16.45
CA TYR A 80 0.49 5.31 17.34
C TYR A 80 1.05 5.34 18.76
N LEU A 81 0.37 6.06 19.65
CA LEU A 81 0.74 6.17 21.06
C LEU A 81 -0.33 5.43 21.87
N ASP A 82 0.03 4.93 23.05
CA ASP A 82 -0.91 4.21 23.93
C ASP A 82 -2.25 4.95 24.07
N GLY A 83 -3.35 4.27 23.73
CA GLY A 83 -4.71 4.84 23.66
C GLY A 83 -5.14 5.25 22.25
N ASP A 84 -6.07 6.20 22.13
CA ASP A 84 -6.62 6.67 20.84
C ASP A 84 -5.80 7.80 20.18
N THR A 85 -4.57 8.05 20.64
CA THR A 85 -3.78 9.23 20.20
C THR A 85 -2.83 8.88 19.06
N GLN A 86 -2.96 9.59 17.93
CA GLN A 86 -2.09 9.45 16.77
C GLN A 86 -1.32 10.76 16.51
N LEU A 87 0.00 10.68 16.37
CA LEU A 87 0.82 11.81 15.90
C LEU A 87 1.09 11.66 14.41
N HIS A 88 0.81 12.74 13.66
CA HIS A 88 1.03 12.82 12.22
C HIS A 88 2.14 13.82 11.89
N ARG A 89 3.18 13.38 11.18
CA ARG A 89 4.21 14.25 10.60
C ARG A 89 4.18 14.13 9.07
N SER A 90 4.26 15.26 8.38
CA SER A 90 4.42 15.30 6.91
C SER A 90 5.68 16.08 6.53
N THR A 91 6.44 15.53 5.58
CA THR A 91 7.66 16.14 5.05
C THR A 91 7.58 16.14 3.52
N PRO A 92 7.52 17.30 2.85
CA PRO A 92 7.61 17.39 1.40
C PRO A 92 9.05 17.14 0.91
N ARG A 93 9.20 16.53 -0.27
CA ARG A 93 10.51 16.46 -0.95
C ARG A 93 10.95 17.88 -1.33
N LEU A 94 12.11 18.30 -0.83
CA LEU A 94 12.76 19.53 -1.26
C LEU A 94 13.16 19.36 -2.74
N HIS A 95 12.60 20.19 -3.62
CA HIS A 95 13.11 20.34 -4.98
C HIS A 95 14.45 21.06 -4.90
N GLY A 96 15.54 20.35 -5.20
CA GLY A 96 16.83 21.00 -5.44
C GLY A 96 16.71 21.92 -6.66
N THR A 97 17.07 23.19 -6.50
CA THR A 97 17.22 24.17 -7.57
C THR A 97 18.41 23.86 -8.45
#